data_AF-A0A7Y1SRG0-F1
#
_entry.id   AF-A0A7Y1SRG0-F1
#
_cell.length_a   1.000
_cell.length_b   1.000
_cell.length_c   1.000
_cell.angle_alpha   90.00
_cell.angle_beta   90.00
_cell.angle_gamma   90.00
#
_symmetry.space_group_name_H-M   'P 1'
#
loop_
_entity.id
_entity.type
_entity.pdbx_description
1 polymer ?
#
loop_
_entity_poly.entity_id
_entity_poly.type
_entity_poly.pdbx_seq_one_letter_code
_entity_poly.pdbx_strand_id
1 'polypeptide(L)'
;MALALTREITDIDEVAEACFAAYRSAGEVADQITWNRLFLGESVDQAPPTPAVVARATRVIECVLPHHVDPANYLPGFRRMASEDWTIRLLVHSSEMGRAHARLRGSDVTIQPWWHEGGSVQFGRPEIP
;
A
#
# COMPACT_ATOMS: atom_id res chain seq x y z
N MET A 1 21.69 6.78 27.61
CA MET A 1 21.48 7.61 26.40
C MET A 1 20.84 6.72 25.35
N ALA A 2 19.54 6.85 25.13
CA ALA A 2 18.87 6.16 24.03
C ALA A 2 19.17 6.94 22.75
N LEU A 3 19.79 6.28 21.78
CA LEU A 3 20.03 6.82 20.45
C LEU A 3 18.65 6.90 19.76
N ALA A 4 18.11 8.11 19.61
CA ALA A 4 16.97 8.32 18.73
C ALA A 4 17.49 8.13 17.29
N LEU A 5 17.27 6.94 16.73
CA LEU A 5 17.44 6.71 15.30
C LEU A 5 16.41 7.58 14.58
N THR A 6 16.84 8.73 14.08
CA THR A 6 16.06 9.56 13.16
C THR A 6 15.88 8.73 11.89
N ARG A 7 14.77 8.00 11.79
CA ARG A 7 14.40 7.31 10.56
C ARG A 7 14.13 8.38 9.50
N GLU A 8 14.80 8.28 8.37
CA GLU A 8 14.51 9.09 7.19
C GLU A 8 13.07 8.79 6.76
N ILE A 9 12.22 9.82 6.73
CA ILE A 9 10.84 9.71 6.27
C ILE A 9 10.90 9.57 4.75
N THR A 10 10.29 8.51 4.22
CA THR A 10 10.24 8.25 2.78
C THR A 10 8.91 8.74 2.19
N ASP A 11 8.86 8.99 0.89
CA ASP A 11 7.61 9.32 0.17
C ASP A 11 6.50 8.29 0.46
N ILE A 12 6.89 7.03 0.66
CA ILE A 12 5.99 5.92 0.98
C ILE A 12 5.38 6.07 2.38
N ASP A 13 6.12 6.61 3.34
CA ASP A 13 5.61 6.93 4.68
C ASP A 13 4.63 8.13 4.60
N GLU A 14 4.91 9.13 3.76
CA GLU A 14 4.00 10.27 3.55
C GLU A 14 2.68 9.85 2.90
N VAL A 15 2.73 8.98 1.90
CA VAL A 15 1.53 8.44 1.24
C VAL A 15 0.70 7.61 2.22
N ALA A 16 1.34 6.79 3.05
CA ALA A 16 0.63 6.03 4.08
C ALA A 16 -0.05 6.94 5.12
N GLU A 17 0.62 8.00 5.57
CA GLU A 17 0.03 8.97 6.50
C GLU A 17 -1.12 9.74 5.85
N ALA A 18 -0.99 10.17 4.60
CA ALA A 18 -2.06 10.84 3.87
C ALA A 18 -3.30 9.93 3.71
N CYS A 19 -3.08 8.65 3.36
CA CYS A 19 -4.13 7.66 3.30
C CYS A 19 -4.79 7.45 4.67
N PHE A 20 -4.00 7.33 5.73
CA PHE A 20 -4.50 7.17 7.10
C PHE A 20 -5.31 8.38 7.56
N ALA A 21 -4.84 9.59 7.25
CA ALA A 21 -5.57 10.83 7.52
C ALA A 21 -6.91 10.89 6.79
N ALA A 22 -7.00 10.36 5.57
CA ALA A 22 -8.26 10.27 4.84
C ALA A 22 -9.30 9.41 5.58
N TYR A 23 -8.93 8.21 6.05
CA TYR A 23 -9.82 7.38 6.88
C TYR A 23 -10.25 8.09 8.17
N ARG A 24 -9.30 8.74 8.87
CA ARG A 24 -9.63 9.53 10.07
C ARG A 24 -10.61 10.65 9.78
N SER A 25 -10.45 11.36 8.67
CA SER A 25 -11.33 12.46 8.27
C SER A 25 -12.75 11.99 7.93
N ALA A 26 -12.89 10.76 7.43
CA ALA A 26 -14.16 10.10 7.17
C ALA A 26 -14.82 9.53 8.44
N GLY A 27 -14.15 9.59 9.59
CA GLY A 27 -14.61 8.99 10.85
C GLY A 27 -14.47 7.47 10.90
N GLU A 28 -13.68 6.88 10.00
CA GLU A 28 -13.41 5.45 9.97
C GLU A 28 -12.24 5.06 10.86
N VAL A 29 -12.35 3.89 11.50
CA VAL A 29 -11.27 3.31 12.30
C VAL A 29 -10.35 2.51 11.41
N ALA A 30 -9.10 2.98 11.29
CA ALA A 30 -8.03 2.30 10.57
C ALA A 30 -6.76 2.22 11.42
N ASP A 31 -5.84 1.34 11.04
CA ASP A 31 -4.52 1.18 11.65
C ASP A 31 -3.44 1.28 10.57
N GLN A 32 -2.30 1.90 10.88
CA GLN A 32 -1.09 1.76 10.06
C GLN A 32 -0.32 0.51 10.47
N ILE A 33 0.03 -0.33 9.50
CA ILE A 33 0.78 -1.57 9.69
C ILE A 33 1.92 -1.68 8.68
N THR A 34 2.81 -2.66 8.86
CA THR A 34 3.79 -3.07 7.85
C THR A 34 3.30 -4.34 7.17
N TRP A 35 2.97 -4.27 5.88
CA TRP A 35 2.21 -5.32 5.20
C TRP A 35 3.08 -6.35 4.48
N ASN A 36 4.25 -5.96 3.96
CA ASN A 36 5.12 -6.90 3.24
C ASN A 36 5.60 -8.07 4.12
N ARG A 37 5.69 -7.88 5.45
CA ARG A 37 5.98 -8.94 6.43
C ARG A 37 4.80 -9.87 6.71
N LEU A 38 3.57 -9.42 6.47
CA LEU A 38 2.36 -10.23 6.67
C LEU A 38 2.14 -11.24 5.53
N PHE A 39 2.66 -10.96 4.32
CA PHE A 39 2.39 -11.77 3.12
C PHE A 39 3.54 -12.65 2.66
N LEU A 40 4.79 -12.27 2.94
CA LEU A 40 5.96 -12.92 2.35
C LEU A 40 6.60 -14.01 3.23
N GLY A 41 6.16 -14.16 4.49
CA GLY A 41 6.86 -15.01 5.46
C GLY A 41 8.33 -14.57 5.65
N GLU A 42 9.15 -15.40 6.29
CA GLU A 42 10.59 -15.15 6.50
C GLU A 42 11.42 -15.10 5.20
N SER A 43 10.86 -15.43 4.03
CA SER A 43 11.63 -15.70 2.81
C SER A 43 12.00 -14.47 1.98
N VAL A 44 11.72 -13.24 2.44
CA VAL A 44 12.13 -12.01 1.75
C VAL A 44 12.84 -11.09 2.75
N ASP A 45 13.97 -11.57 3.27
CA ASP A 45 14.88 -10.85 4.18
C ASP A 45 15.48 -9.55 3.60
N GLN A 46 15.13 -9.15 2.36
CA GLN A 46 15.71 -7.98 1.68
C GLN A 46 14.72 -6.93 1.19
N ALA A 47 13.40 -7.12 1.34
CA ALA A 47 12.44 -6.08 0.97
C ALA A 47 12.30 -5.04 2.10
N PRO A 48 12.40 -3.73 1.82
CA PRO A 48 12.24 -2.70 2.85
C PRO A 48 10.83 -2.77 3.47
N PRO A 49 10.68 -2.60 4.80
CA PRO A 49 9.39 -2.55 5.47
C PRO A 49 8.45 -1.59 4.74
N THR A 50 7.30 -2.08 4.28
CA THR A 50 6.38 -1.28 3.48
C THR A 50 5.10 -1.01 4.27
N PRO A 51 4.70 0.26 4.46
CA PRO A 51 3.51 0.61 5.21
C PRO A 51 2.21 0.32 4.43
N ALA A 52 1.17 0.00 5.18
CA ALA A 52 -0.20 -0.07 4.70
C ALA A 52 -1.16 0.52 5.73
N VAL A 53 -2.35 0.88 5.28
CA VAL A 53 -3.48 1.26 6.13
C VAL A 53 -4.53 0.15 6.09
N VAL A 54 -4.99 -0.32 7.25
CA VAL A 54 -5.99 -1.38 7.36
C VAL A 54 -7.24 -0.82 8.01
N ALA A 55 -8.36 -0.89 7.30
CA ALA A 55 -9.69 -0.61 7.84
C ALA A 55 -10.42 -1.94 8.08
N ARG A 56 -10.38 -2.43 9.33
CA ARG A 56 -10.89 -3.77 9.67
C ARG A 56 -12.40 -3.91 9.53
N ALA A 57 -13.14 -2.84 9.84
CA ALA A 57 -14.60 -2.83 9.77
C ALA A 57 -15.11 -3.04 8.34
N THR A 58 -14.41 -2.47 7.35
CA THR A 58 -14.73 -2.55 5.92
C THR A 58 -13.91 -3.61 5.18
N ARG A 59 -13.00 -4.32 5.89
CA ARG A 59 -12.08 -5.33 5.33
C ARG A 59 -11.27 -4.80 4.15
N VAL A 60 -10.80 -3.56 4.24
CA VAL A 60 -9.92 -2.95 3.23
C VAL A 60 -8.49 -2.89 3.75
N ILE A 61 -7.54 -3.22 2.89
CA ILE A 61 -6.13 -2.90 3.09
C ILE A 61 -5.62 -2.04 1.93
N GLU A 62 -4.97 -0.94 2.28
CA GLU A 62 -4.35 0.04 1.38
C GLU A 62 -2.83 -0.16 1.46
N CYS A 63 -2.26 -0.87 0.51
CA CYS A 63 -0.83 -1.16 0.48
C CYS A 63 -0.11 -0.12 -0.37
N VAL A 64 0.78 0.67 0.22
CA VAL A 64 1.63 1.56 -0.57
C VAL A 64 2.69 0.72 -1.27
N LEU A 65 2.81 0.83 -2.60
CA LEU A 65 3.82 0.10 -3.37
C LEU A 65 5.06 0.98 -3.58
N PRO A 66 6.25 0.58 -3.08
CA PRO A 66 7.47 1.33 -3.32
C PRO A 66 7.84 1.37 -4.79
N HIS A 67 8.50 2.45 -5.19
CA HIS A 67 9.10 2.55 -6.52
C HIS A 67 10.05 1.37 -6.76
N HIS A 68 10.10 0.90 -8.01
CA HIS A 68 10.95 -0.21 -8.47
C HIS A 68 10.64 -1.61 -7.91
N VAL A 69 9.66 -1.75 -7.02
CA VAL A 69 9.17 -3.06 -6.59
C VAL A 69 8.22 -3.65 -7.64
N ASP A 70 8.42 -4.92 -8.00
CA ASP A 70 7.49 -5.64 -8.87
C ASP A 70 6.27 -6.12 -8.05
N PRO A 71 5.06 -5.60 -8.31
CA PRO A 71 3.87 -6.00 -7.57
C PRO A 71 3.51 -7.48 -7.76
N ALA A 72 3.98 -8.12 -8.84
CA ALA A 72 3.75 -9.55 -9.07
C ALA A 72 4.32 -10.44 -7.95
N ASN A 73 5.36 -9.98 -7.25
CA ASN A 73 5.99 -10.70 -6.14
C ASN A 73 5.04 -10.93 -4.95
N TYR A 74 3.96 -10.16 -4.85
CA TYR A 74 3.01 -10.20 -3.73
C TYR A 74 1.69 -10.88 -4.08
N LEU A 75 1.49 -11.29 -5.34
CA LEU A 75 0.26 -11.94 -5.81
C LEU A 75 -0.19 -13.14 -4.95
N PRO A 76 0.69 -14.04 -4.46
CA PRO A 76 0.26 -15.12 -3.58
C PRO A 76 -0.38 -14.61 -2.28
N GLY A 77 0.17 -13.54 -1.70
CA GLY A 77 -0.37 -12.90 -0.51
C GLY A 77 -1.72 -12.24 -0.76
N PHE A 78 -1.84 -11.51 -1.87
CA PHE A 78 -3.10 -10.87 -2.26
C PHE A 78 -4.20 -11.88 -2.53
N ARG A 79 -3.91 -12.99 -3.21
CA ARG A 79 -4.87 -14.07 -3.43
C ARG A 79 -5.38 -14.68 -2.13
N ARG A 80 -4.48 -14.88 -1.15
CA ARG A 80 -4.87 -15.37 0.17
C ARG A 80 -5.82 -14.41 0.87
N MET A 81 -5.51 -13.11 0.89
CA MET A 81 -6.40 -12.10 1.47
C MET A 81 -7.75 -12.04 0.76
N ALA A 82 -7.74 -12.05 -0.56
CA ALA A 82 -8.96 -12.02 -1.36
C ALA A 82 -9.84 -13.24 -1.08
N SER A 83 -9.25 -14.42 -0.86
CA SER A 83 -9.99 -15.63 -0.45
C SER A 83 -10.61 -15.53 0.95
N GLU A 84 -10.15 -14.58 1.75
CA GLU A 84 -10.71 -14.23 3.04
C GLU A 84 -11.61 -12.98 2.93
N ASP A 85 -12.15 -12.64 1.76
CA ASP A 85 -13.04 -11.49 1.54
C ASP A 85 -12.42 -10.13 1.95
N TRP A 86 -11.11 -9.96 1.80
CA TRP A 86 -10.48 -8.65 1.93
C TRP A 86 -10.41 -7.95 0.58
N THR A 87 -10.71 -6.66 0.58
CA THR A 87 -10.42 -5.78 -0.55
C THR A 87 -8.98 -5.30 -0.44
N ILE A 88 -8.16 -5.62 -1.44
CA ILE A 88 -6.78 -5.15 -1.53
C ILE A 88 -6.74 -4.00 -2.52
N ARG A 89 -6.26 -2.84 -2.05
CA ARG A 89 -5.98 -1.69 -2.88
C ARG A 89 -4.50 -1.35 -2.82
N LEU A 90 -3.87 -1.29 -3.97
CA LEU A 90 -2.45 -0.92 -4.10
C LEU A 90 -2.35 0.55 -4.47
N LEU A 91 -1.73 1.33 -3.59
CA LEU A 91 -1.41 2.73 -3.87
C LEU A 91 -0.11 2.77 -4.67
N VAL A 92 -0.22 3.12 -5.95
CA VAL A 92 0.86 3.07 -6.92
C VAL A 92 1.15 4.49 -7.40
N HIS A 93 2.42 4.87 -7.52
CA HIS A 93 2.74 6.18 -8.07
C HIS A 93 2.20 6.31 -9.49
N SER A 94 1.65 7.47 -9.85
CA SER A 94 1.01 7.72 -11.15
C SER A 94 1.88 7.35 -12.36
N SER A 95 3.21 7.54 -12.27
CA SER A 95 4.17 7.14 -13.32
C SER A 95 4.30 5.63 -13.54
N GLU A 96 3.91 4.82 -12.56
CA GLU A 96 4.06 3.36 -12.57
C GLU A 96 2.74 2.63 -12.93
N MET A 97 1.64 3.37 -13.12
CA MET A 97 0.30 2.80 -13.35
C MET A 97 0.28 1.81 -14.53
N GLY A 98 0.87 2.15 -15.67
CA GLY A 98 0.91 1.26 -16.84
C GLY A 98 1.64 -0.05 -16.56
N ARG A 99 2.74 0.00 -15.78
CA ARG A 99 3.47 -1.20 -15.35
C ARG A 99 2.65 -2.03 -14.37
N ALA A 100 2.00 -1.37 -13.41
CA ALA A 100 1.15 -2.04 -12.41
C ALA A 100 -0.03 -2.77 -13.08
N HIS A 101 -0.75 -2.12 -14.01
CA HIS A 101 -1.78 -2.75 -14.83
C HIS A 101 -1.27 -4.01 -15.52
N ALA A 102 -0.16 -3.90 -16.25
CA ALA A 102 0.39 -5.03 -17.00
C ALA A 102 0.77 -6.22 -16.11
N ARG A 103 1.28 -5.96 -14.90
CA ARG A 103 1.75 -6.98 -13.94
C ARG A 103 0.64 -7.61 -13.12
N LEU A 104 -0.43 -6.87 -12.86
CA LEU A 104 -1.52 -7.27 -11.98
C LEU A 104 -2.80 -7.66 -12.72
N ARG A 105 -2.78 -7.63 -14.06
CA ARG A 105 -3.93 -7.98 -14.89
C ARG A 105 -4.56 -9.31 -14.47
N GLY A 106 -5.87 -9.27 -14.23
CA GLY A 106 -6.66 -10.44 -13.83
C GLY A 106 -6.43 -10.92 -12.40
N SER A 107 -5.80 -10.10 -11.55
CA SER A 107 -5.75 -10.35 -10.10
C SER A 107 -6.89 -9.64 -9.38
N ASP A 108 -7.18 -10.07 -8.15
CA ASP A 108 -8.26 -9.54 -7.31
C ASP A 108 -7.89 -8.22 -6.59
N VAL A 109 -6.84 -7.53 -7.05
CA VAL A 109 -6.42 -6.25 -6.47
C VAL A 109 -6.97 -5.09 -7.27
N THR A 110 -7.30 -4.01 -6.59
CA THR A 110 -7.48 -2.71 -7.23
C THR A 110 -6.18 -1.92 -7.14
N ILE A 111 -5.89 -1.09 -8.12
CA ILE A 111 -4.77 -0.15 -8.08
C ILE A 111 -5.32 1.27 -8.01
N GLN A 112 -4.68 2.15 -7.26
CA GLN A 112 -5.08 3.55 -7.18
C GLN A 112 -3.83 4.43 -7.35
N PRO A 113 -3.84 5.36 -8.31
CA PRO A 113 -2.70 6.24 -8.52
C PRO A 113 -2.59 7.26 -7.38
N TRP A 114 -1.35 7.58 -7.03
CA TRP A 114 -1.02 8.75 -6.21
C TRP A 114 0.07 9.61 -6.88
N TRP A 115 0.12 10.89 -6.53
CA TRP A 115 1.15 11.84 -6.94
C TRP A 115 1.28 12.97 -5.93
N HIS A 116 2.36 13.75 -6.01
CA HIS A 116 2.48 14.99 -5.26
C HIS A 116 1.97 16.18 -6.07
N GLU A 117 1.15 17.01 -5.45
CA GLU A 117 0.74 18.31 -5.98
C GLU A 117 0.76 19.34 -4.87
N GLY A 118 1.45 20.47 -5.08
CA GLY A 118 1.51 21.56 -4.11
C GLY A 118 2.05 21.17 -2.73
N GLY A 119 2.94 20.18 -2.64
CA GLY A 119 3.49 19.69 -1.36
C GLY A 119 2.55 18.75 -0.58
N SER A 120 1.51 18.23 -1.23
CA SER A 120 0.57 17.28 -0.64
C SER A 120 0.43 16.04 -1.51
N VAL A 121 0.15 14.89 -0.89
CA VAL A 121 -0.17 13.65 -1.60
C VAL A 121 -1.61 13.72 -2.09
N GLN A 122 -1.80 13.46 -3.37
CA GLN A 122 -3.09 13.35 -4.03
C GLN A 122 -3.35 11.91 -4.45
N PHE A 123 -4.63 11.54 -4.48
CA PHE A 123 -5.07 10.21 -4.90
C PHE A 123 -6.07 10.31 -6.05
N GLY A 124 -5.89 9.49 -7.07
CA GLY A 124 -6.84 9.35 -8.15
C GLY A 124 -7.92 8.32 -7.84
N ARG A 125 -8.69 7.94 -8.85
CA ARG A 125 -9.73 6.91 -8.70
C ARG A 125 -9.09 5.50 -8.70
N PRO A 126 -9.61 4.56 -7.91
CA PRO A 126 -9.21 3.16 -8.02
C PRO A 126 -9.61 2.56 -9.38
N GLU A 127 -8.77 1.68 -9.89
CA GLU A 127 -8.87 1.01 -11.18
C GLU A 127 -8.65 -0.50 -11.02
N ILE A 128 -9.27 -1.30 -11.89
CA ILE A 128 -9.03 -2.74 -11.97
C ILE A 128 -7.91 -2.97 -13.02
N PRO A 129 -6.80 -3.63 -12.65
CA PRO A 129 -5.65 -3.91 -13.52
C PRO A 129 -5.94 -4.59 -14.86
#